data_AF-A0A417ZHX5-F1
#
_entry.id   AF-A0A417ZHX5-F1
#
_cell.length_a   1.000
_cell.length_b   1.000
_cell.length_c   1.000
_cell.angle_alpha   90.00
_cell.angle_beta   90.00
_cell.angle_gamma   90.00
#
_symmetry.space_group_name_H-M   'P 1'
#
loop_
_entity.id
_entity.type
_entity.pdbx_description
1 polymer ?
#
loop_
_entity_poly.entity_id
_entity_poly.type
_entity_poly.pdbx_seq_one_letter_code
_entity_poly.pdbx_strand_id
1 'polypeptide(L)'
;MQEVVERAEHSPISIIENLDMGSVQGQLQSIKKFQTIVNESLVEEQDYGVIPGTQKPTLLKPGAEKILMLLGLTSEYKVIDKVEDYDEGFFVYTVEASLYKNNQLITQGLGSANTKENRYKNQNAYTLQNTVLKMAKKRAQVDATLTVGSLSNVFTQDIEDIKDFNRREQMETMNSGDAGSMKVTFGKYKGQTLGEIFKQDKSYLEWLKDNAKKPEMKQAAEMVLNGTSDKQESSSRPKPEHKSPTKKQLEAIEDLFEKLSSVKQTSKQEILSENKIKDLNSLNTEQATRFIKKLQKDLDAAVADNMTEIAMTDNDLPF
;
A
#
# COMPACT_ATOMS: atom_id res chain seq x y z
N MET A 1 -20.83 7.46 -59.58
CA MET A 1 -20.41 6.17 -59.01
C MET A 1 -19.42 6.48 -57.90
N GLN A 2 -19.87 6.43 -56.64
CA GLN A 2 -19.01 6.39 -55.47
C GLN A 2 -19.32 5.07 -54.78
N GLU A 3 -18.31 4.22 -54.69
CA GLU A 3 -18.36 2.89 -54.11
C GLU A 3 -18.42 3.06 -52.58
N VAL A 4 -19.57 2.74 -52.00
CA VAL A 4 -19.76 2.73 -50.55
C VAL A 4 -19.17 1.42 -50.04
N VAL A 5 -17.96 1.47 -49.48
CA VAL A 5 -17.34 0.34 -48.79
C VAL A 5 -18.07 0.11 -47.47
N GLU A 6 -18.92 -0.91 -47.47
CA GLU A 6 -19.67 -1.39 -46.31
C GLU A 6 -18.69 -1.97 -45.27
N ARG A 7 -18.44 -1.23 -44.19
CA ARG A 7 -17.69 -1.74 -43.02
C ARG A 7 -18.62 -2.65 -42.24
N ALA A 8 -18.40 -3.97 -42.33
CA ALA A 8 -19.08 -4.94 -41.48
C ALA A 8 -18.80 -4.63 -40.00
N GLU A 9 -19.86 -4.34 -39.24
CA GLU A 9 -19.79 -4.23 -37.78
C GLU A 9 -19.57 -5.62 -37.18
N HIS A 10 -18.33 -5.97 -36.89
CA HIS A 10 -18.02 -7.16 -36.10
C HIS A 10 -18.35 -6.88 -34.63
N SER A 11 -19.48 -7.43 -34.16
CA SER A 11 -19.82 -7.45 -32.74
C SER A 11 -18.69 -8.14 -31.94
N PRO A 12 -18.24 -7.59 -30.80
CA PRO A 12 -17.22 -8.20 -29.95
C PRO A 12 -17.51 -9.67 -29.57
N ILE A 13 -18.80 -10.03 -29.53
CA ILE A 13 -19.28 -11.38 -29.24
C ILE A 13 -18.89 -12.37 -30.37
N SER A 14 -18.95 -11.93 -31.64
CA SER A 14 -18.58 -12.75 -32.80
C SER A 14 -17.09 -13.09 -32.85
N ILE A 15 -16.23 -12.29 -32.19
CA ILE A 15 -14.80 -12.56 -32.07
C ILE A 15 -14.57 -13.70 -31.08
N ILE A 16 -15.37 -13.78 -30.01
CA ILE A 16 -15.26 -14.79 -28.97
C ILE A 16 -15.85 -16.13 -29.43
N GLU A 17 -16.97 -16.10 -30.16
CA GLU A 17 -17.67 -17.31 -30.65
C GLU A 17 -16.83 -18.13 -31.63
N ASN A 18 -15.88 -17.50 -32.33
CA ASN A 18 -14.98 -18.17 -33.27
C ASN A 18 -13.68 -18.69 -32.62
N LEU A 19 -13.51 -18.56 -31.30
CA LEU A 19 -12.34 -19.08 -30.60
C LEU A 19 -12.49 -20.58 -30.32
N ASP A 20 -11.44 -21.34 -30.61
CA ASP A 20 -11.33 -22.71 -30.13
C ASP A 20 -11.13 -22.72 -28.60
N MET A 21 -12.20 -23.05 -27.87
CA MET A 21 -12.23 -23.08 -26.41
C MET A 21 -11.18 -24.03 -25.82
N GLY A 22 -10.82 -25.13 -26.51
CA GLY A 22 -9.79 -26.05 -26.05
C GLY A 22 -8.41 -25.41 -26.06
N SER A 23 -8.06 -24.73 -27.16
CA SER A 23 -6.82 -23.95 -27.29
C SER A 23 -6.75 -22.81 -26.28
N VAL A 24 -7.84 -22.06 -26.08
CA VAL A 24 -7.91 -20.96 -25.09
C VAL A 24 -7.66 -21.47 -23.67
N GLN A 25 -8.25 -22.61 -23.28
CA GLN A 25 -8.01 -23.19 -21.96
C GLN A 25 -6.54 -23.58 -21.77
N GLY A 26 -5.90 -24.17 -22.78
CA GLY A 26 -4.47 -24.51 -22.75
C GLY A 26 -3.56 -23.28 -22.62
N GLN A 27 -3.90 -22.19 -23.32
CA GLN A 27 -3.17 -20.92 -23.21
C GLN A 27 -3.29 -20.31 -21.81
N LEU A 28 -4.50 -20.26 -21.24
CA LEU A 28 -4.72 -19.77 -19.87
C LEU A 28 -3.96 -20.60 -18.82
N GLN A 29 -3.88 -21.92 -18.98
CA GLN A 29 -3.06 -22.77 -18.11
C GLN A 29 -1.57 -22.46 -18.25
N SER A 30 -1.09 -22.19 -19.47
CA SER A 30 0.31 -21.83 -19.73
C SER A 30 0.66 -20.48 -19.09
N ILE A 31 -0.25 -19.51 -19.17
CA ILE A 31 -0.11 -18.21 -18.48
C ILE A 31 0.00 -18.41 -16.97
N LYS A 32 -0.88 -19.22 -16.36
CA LYS A 32 -0.81 -19.49 -14.92
C LYS A 32 0.50 -20.16 -14.51
N LYS A 33 0.97 -21.17 -15.27
CA LYS A 33 2.26 -21.82 -15.01
C LYS A 33 3.42 -20.84 -15.11
N PHE A 34 3.42 -19.98 -16.12
CA PHE A 34 4.41 -18.93 -16.26
C PHE A 34 4.41 -17.97 -15.08
N GLN A 35 3.23 -17.50 -14.64
CA GLN A 35 3.09 -16.65 -13.46
C GLN A 35 3.66 -17.31 -12.20
N THR A 36 3.42 -18.60 -11.98
CA THR A 36 4.02 -19.36 -10.87
C THR A 36 5.55 -19.37 -10.95
N ILE A 37 6.12 -19.71 -12.10
CA ILE A 37 7.58 -19.75 -12.30
C ILE A 37 8.21 -18.37 -12.06
N VAL A 38 7.58 -17.31 -12.57
CA VAL A 38 8.05 -15.94 -12.34
C VAL A 38 8.04 -15.63 -10.84
N ASN A 39 6.97 -15.95 -10.13
CA ASN A 39 6.87 -15.66 -8.70
C ASN A 39 7.92 -16.43 -7.86
N GLU A 40 8.22 -17.67 -8.24
CA GLU A 40 9.23 -18.51 -7.56
C GLU A 40 10.68 -18.12 -7.89
N SER A 41 10.92 -17.53 -9.05
CA SER A 41 12.27 -17.20 -9.55
C SER A 41 12.74 -15.78 -9.22
N LEU A 42 11.83 -14.92 -8.75
CA LEU A 42 12.13 -13.55 -8.35
C LEU A 42 12.42 -13.46 -6.84
N VAL A 43 13.40 -12.63 -6.50
CA VAL A 43 13.88 -12.42 -5.14
C VAL A 43 13.30 -11.11 -4.60
N GLU A 44 12.65 -11.16 -3.44
CA GLU A 44 12.15 -9.98 -2.73
C GLU A 44 13.30 -9.00 -2.40
N GLU A 45 13.00 -7.70 -2.39
CA GLU A 45 13.93 -6.56 -2.23
C GLU A 45 14.97 -6.37 -3.36
N GLN A 46 15.13 -7.35 -4.26
CA GLN A 46 16.01 -7.24 -5.43
C GLN A 46 15.21 -7.09 -6.72
N ASP A 47 14.32 -8.04 -6.99
CA ASP A 47 13.56 -8.15 -8.23
C ASP A 47 12.17 -7.53 -8.13
N TYR A 48 11.57 -7.56 -6.94
CA TYR A 48 10.34 -6.87 -6.59
C TYR A 48 10.43 -6.38 -5.14
N GLY A 49 9.59 -5.42 -4.77
CA GLY A 49 9.50 -4.95 -3.38
C GLY A 49 8.06 -4.93 -2.89
N VAL A 50 7.86 -5.20 -1.60
CA VAL A 50 6.55 -5.14 -0.95
C VAL A 50 6.48 -3.88 -0.10
N ILE A 51 5.47 -3.04 -0.33
CA ILE A 51 5.25 -1.85 0.50
C ILE A 51 4.19 -2.18 1.56
N PRO A 52 4.45 -1.89 2.84
CA PRO A 52 3.46 -2.05 3.90
C PRO A 52 2.15 -1.34 3.55
N GLY A 53 1.03 -2.07 3.65
CA GLY A 53 -0.31 -1.56 3.33
C GLY A 53 -0.75 -1.73 1.87
N THR A 54 0.09 -2.27 0.99
CA THR A 54 -0.28 -2.55 -0.41
C THR A 54 -0.68 -4.01 -0.62
N GLN A 55 -1.63 -4.25 -1.53
CA GLN A 55 -2.13 -5.62 -1.83
C GLN A 55 -1.22 -6.41 -2.79
N LYS A 56 -0.38 -5.72 -3.57
CA LYS A 56 0.46 -6.33 -4.60
C LYS A 56 1.89 -5.81 -4.49
N PRO A 57 2.91 -6.69 -4.61
CA PRO A 57 4.30 -6.26 -4.75
C PRO A 57 4.46 -5.39 -5.99
N THR A 58 5.49 -4.58 -6.03
CA THR A 58 5.86 -3.85 -7.25
C THR A 58 7.08 -4.47 -7.88
N LEU A 59 7.02 -4.63 -9.20
CA LEU A 59 8.14 -5.13 -9.98
C LEU A 59 9.24 -4.08 -10.08
N LEU A 60 10.47 -4.45 -9.70
CA LEU A 60 11.65 -3.61 -9.85
C LEU A 60 12.33 -3.89 -11.19
N LYS A 61 13.21 -2.96 -11.60
CA LYS A 61 13.96 -3.09 -12.84
C LYS A 61 14.72 -4.43 -12.97
N PRO A 62 15.44 -4.93 -11.95
CA PRO A 62 16.14 -6.21 -12.05
C PRO A 62 15.18 -7.38 -12.33
N GLY A 63 14.00 -7.38 -11.71
CA GLY A 63 12.98 -8.38 -11.96
C GLY A 63 12.43 -8.30 -13.38
N ALA A 64 12.17 -7.08 -13.87
CA ALA A 64 11.74 -6.88 -15.25
C ALA A 64 12.79 -7.37 -16.27
N GLU A 65 14.08 -7.08 -16.06
CA GLU A 65 15.18 -7.59 -16.89
C GLU A 65 15.24 -9.12 -16.89
N LYS A 66 15.09 -9.75 -15.71
CA LYS A 66 15.08 -11.21 -15.58
C LYS A 66 13.92 -11.83 -16.35
N ILE A 67 12.72 -11.27 -16.24
CA ILE A 67 11.54 -11.75 -16.98
C ILE A 67 11.74 -11.62 -18.49
N LEU A 68 12.24 -10.48 -18.98
CA LEU A 68 12.49 -10.30 -20.41
C LEU A 68 13.52 -11.32 -20.93
N MET A 69 14.57 -11.58 -20.14
CA MET A 69 15.57 -12.59 -20.45
C MET A 69 14.96 -14.01 -20.51
N LEU A 70 14.10 -14.36 -19.55
CA LEU A 70 13.38 -15.65 -19.55
C LEU A 70 12.47 -15.83 -20.78
N LEU A 71 11.84 -14.76 -21.24
CA LEU A 71 10.96 -14.77 -22.42
C LEU A 71 11.73 -14.74 -23.76
N GLY A 72 13.05 -14.51 -23.70
CA GLY A 72 13.90 -14.33 -24.88
C GLY A 72 13.57 -13.07 -25.65
N LEU A 73 13.19 -11.99 -24.96
CA LEU A 73 12.83 -10.70 -25.55
C LEU A 73 14.01 -9.74 -25.50
N THR A 74 14.17 -8.97 -26.56
CA THR A 74 15.07 -7.81 -26.60
C THR A 74 14.27 -6.52 -26.40
N SER A 75 14.88 -5.50 -25.81
CA SER A 75 14.25 -4.20 -25.58
C SER A 75 14.98 -3.07 -26.29
N GLU A 76 14.21 -2.20 -26.94
CA GLU A 76 14.67 -0.92 -27.49
C GLU A 76 13.94 0.22 -26.80
N TYR A 77 14.60 1.38 -26.69
CA TYR A 77 14.04 2.53 -25.97
C TYR A 77 14.13 3.79 -26.81
N LYS A 78 13.04 4.54 -26.84
CA LYS A 78 12.95 5.82 -27.55
C LYS A 78 12.36 6.87 -26.63
N VAL A 79 13.02 8.02 -26.53
CA VAL A 79 12.40 9.22 -25.95
C VAL A 79 11.39 9.74 -26.98
N ILE A 80 10.10 9.65 -26.64
CA ILE A 80 9.02 10.04 -27.55
C ILE A 80 8.50 11.45 -27.26
N ASP A 81 8.72 11.95 -26.05
CA ASP A 81 8.41 13.32 -25.65
C ASP A 81 9.39 13.79 -24.58
N LYS A 82 9.72 15.09 -24.59
CA LYS A 82 10.58 15.71 -23.59
C LYS A 82 10.30 17.20 -23.41
N VAL A 83 10.46 17.66 -22.17
CA VAL A 83 10.50 19.08 -21.80
C VAL A 83 11.80 19.31 -21.07
N GLU A 84 12.60 20.28 -21.52
CA GLU A 84 13.90 20.62 -20.94
C GLU A 84 13.99 22.14 -20.76
N ASP A 85 13.53 22.61 -19.60
CA ASP A 85 13.62 24.00 -19.20
C ASP A 85 14.86 24.19 -18.32
N TYR A 86 15.90 24.76 -18.92
CA TYR A 86 17.16 25.02 -18.23
C TYR A 86 17.13 26.28 -17.37
N ASP A 87 16.17 27.18 -17.54
CA ASP A 87 16.09 28.38 -16.71
C ASP A 87 15.39 28.05 -15.38
N GLU A 88 14.30 27.29 -15.45
CA GLU A 88 13.53 26.82 -14.30
C GLU A 88 14.04 25.49 -13.71
N GLY A 89 14.98 24.83 -14.39
CA GLY A 89 15.49 23.50 -14.01
C GLY A 89 14.42 22.40 -14.09
N PHE A 90 13.45 22.53 -15.00
CA PHE A 90 12.37 21.57 -15.13
C PHE A 90 12.61 20.61 -16.29
N PHE A 91 12.78 19.32 -15.97
CA PHE A 91 12.99 18.27 -16.97
C PHE A 91 11.91 17.20 -16.87
N VAL A 92 11.31 16.85 -18.01
CA VAL A 92 10.33 15.76 -18.18
C VAL A 92 10.79 14.89 -19.33
N TYR A 93 10.71 13.58 -19.15
CA TYR A 93 10.93 12.63 -20.23
C TYR A 93 9.81 11.61 -20.27
N THR A 94 9.30 11.34 -21.46
CA THR A 94 8.43 10.20 -21.75
C THR A 94 9.18 9.26 -22.68
N VAL A 95 9.35 8.02 -22.23
CA VAL A 95 10.11 6.97 -22.91
C VAL A 95 9.15 5.86 -23.28
N GLU A 96 9.29 5.38 -24.51
CA GLU A 96 8.70 4.15 -25.01
C GLU A 96 9.74 3.03 -24.93
N ALA A 97 9.35 1.89 -24.37
CA ALA A 97 10.10 0.64 -24.43
C ALA A 97 9.40 -0.30 -25.41
N SER A 98 10.08 -0.69 -26.48
CA SER A 98 9.59 -1.65 -27.48
C SER A 98 10.26 -3.00 -27.26
N LEU A 99 9.45 -4.06 -27.10
CA LEU A 99 9.94 -5.42 -26.86
C LEU A 99 9.81 -6.27 -28.12
N TYR A 100 10.90 -6.90 -28.53
CA TYR A 100 10.98 -7.69 -29.74
C TYR A 100 11.32 -9.15 -29.47
N LYS A 101 10.84 -10.03 -30.35
CA LYS A 101 11.27 -11.42 -30.46
C LYS A 101 11.56 -11.71 -31.92
N ASN A 102 12.79 -12.12 -32.25
CA ASN A 102 13.19 -12.40 -33.64
C ASN A 102 12.82 -11.26 -34.61
N ASN A 103 13.12 -10.01 -34.22
CA ASN A 103 12.78 -8.78 -34.96
C ASN A 103 11.29 -8.46 -35.12
N GLN A 104 10.38 -9.26 -34.56
CA GLN A 104 8.96 -8.92 -34.49
C GLN A 104 8.65 -8.13 -33.23
N LEU A 105 7.99 -6.98 -33.38
CA LEU A 105 7.48 -6.21 -32.24
C LEU A 105 6.37 -7.00 -31.54
N ILE A 106 6.55 -7.27 -30.25
CA ILE A 106 5.60 -8.02 -29.43
C ILE A 106 4.69 -7.09 -28.65
N THR A 107 5.28 -6.12 -27.96
CA THR A 107 4.53 -5.11 -27.21
C THR A 107 5.38 -3.87 -27.00
N GLN A 108 4.71 -2.81 -26.56
CA GLN A 108 5.35 -1.59 -26.10
C GLN A 108 4.86 -1.26 -24.68
N GLY A 109 5.63 -0.43 -23.99
CA GLY A 109 5.25 0.15 -22.71
C GLY A 109 5.76 1.58 -22.60
N LEU A 110 5.06 2.39 -21.80
CA LEU A 110 5.33 3.81 -21.65
C LEU A 110 5.77 4.11 -20.21
N GLY A 111 6.71 5.03 -20.08
CA GLY A 111 7.16 5.52 -18.79
C GLY A 111 7.49 6.99 -18.85
N SER A 112 6.99 7.75 -17.89
CA SER A 112 7.29 9.17 -17.76
C SER A 112 7.88 9.48 -16.39
N ALA A 113 8.76 10.46 -16.32
CA ALA A 113 9.29 10.99 -15.06
C ALA A 113 9.70 12.46 -15.19
N ASN A 114 9.64 13.19 -14.07
CA ASN A 114 9.98 14.61 -14.05
C ASN A 114 10.66 15.10 -12.76
N THR A 115 11.32 16.26 -12.82
CA THR A 115 12.07 16.82 -11.67
C THR A 115 11.20 17.38 -10.55
N LYS A 116 9.88 17.54 -10.77
CA LYS A 116 8.93 17.99 -9.75
C LYS A 116 8.29 16.83 -8.95
N GLU A 117 8.67 15.58 -9.21
CA GLU A 117 8.24 14.45 -8.36
C GLU A 117 8.71 14.67 -6.91
N ASN A 118 7.88 14.28 -5.93
CA ASN A 118 8.07 14.63 -4.51
C ASN A 118 9.45 14.23 -3.96
N ARG A 119 9.94 13.04 -4.32
CA ARG A 119 11.28 12.53 -3.99
C ARG A 119 12.46 13.42 -4.41
N TYR A 120 12.22 14.37 -5.32
CA TYR A 120 13.23 15.25 -5.90
C TYR A 120 13.18 16.70 -5.38
N LYS A 121 12.17 17.07 -4.59
CA LYS A 121 11.91 18.46 -4.16
C LYS A 121 13.08 19.21 -3.51
N ASN A 122 14.03 18.49 -2.91
CA ASN A 122 15.18 19.07 -2.21
C ASN A 122 16.52 18.80 -2.92
N GLN A 123 16.50 18.42 -4.19
CA GLN A 123 17.70 18.13 -4.98
C GLN A 123 17.91 19.22 -6.03
N ASN A 124 19.18 19.43 -6.41
CA ASN A 124 19.50 20.36 -7.48
C ASN A 124 18.90 19.85 -8.80
N ALA A 125 18.01 20.63 -9.40
CA ALA A 125 17.24 20.17 -10.56
C ALA A 125 18.11 19.83 -11.78
N TYR A 126 19.24 20.51 -11.96
CA TYR A 126 20.21 20.26 -13.04
C TYR A 126 20.92 18.91 -12.90
N THR A 127 21.08 18.39 -11.68
CA THR A 127 21.67 17.07 -11.47
C THR A 127 20.64 15.94 -11.66
N LEU A 128 19.36 16.29 -11.78
CA LEU A 128 18.27 15.32 -11.91
C LEU A 128 17.94 14.95 -13.35
N GLN A 129 18.40 15.69 -14.36
CA GLN A 129 18.07 15.43 -15.76
C GLN A 129 18.28 13.96 -16.16
N ASN A 130 19.49 13.42 -15.89
CA ASN A 130 19.80 12.01 -16.16
C ASN A 130 19.02 11.06 -15.23
N THR A 131 18.75 11.48 -13.99
CA THR A 131 17.99 10.70 -13.02
C THR A 131 16.56 10.47 -13.50
N VAL A 132 15.87 11.52 -13.95
CA VAL A 132 14.50 11.41 -14.46
C VAL A 132 14.45 10.70 -15.81
N LEU A 133 15.44 10.88 -16.69
CA LEU A 133 15.54 10.10 -17.93
C LEU A 133 15.68 8.59 -17.65
N LYS A 134 16.60 8.22 -16.75
CA LYS A 134 16.76 6.83 -16.31
C LYS A 134 15.49 6.31 -15.64
N MET A 135 14.78 7.17 -14.93
CA MET A 135 13.53 6.80 -14.27
C MET A 135 12.41 6.49 -15.26
N ALA A 136 12.19 7.37 -16.23
CA ALA A 136 11.23 7.16 -17.32
C ALA A 136 11.54 5.86 -18.08
N LYS A 137 12.82 5.61 -18.41
CA LYS A 137 13.26 4.37 -19.06
C LYS A 137 12.96 3.11 -18.23
N LYS A 138 13.19 3.16 -16.91
CA LYS A 138 12.85 2.04 -16.01
C LYS A 138 11.35 1.77 -16.00
N ARG A 139 10.53 2.81 -15.86
CA ARG A 139 9.06 2.69 -15.83
C ARG A 139 8.52 2.11 -17.13
N ALA A 140 9.03 2.57 -18.28
CA ALA A 140 8.64 2.08 -19.60
C ALA A 140 8.96 0.58 -19.76
N GLN A 141 10.13 0.14 -19.29
CA GLN A 141 10.49 -1.27 -19.32
C GLN A 141 9.56 -2.12 -18.44
N VAL A 142 9.33 -1.69 -17.19
CA VAL A 142 8.46 -2.41 -16.26
C VAL A 142 7.05 -2.52 -16.84
N ASP A 143 6.51 -1.44 -17.39
CA ASP A 143 5.20 -1.43 -18.05
C ASP A 143 5.11 -2.45 -19.20
N ALA A 144 6.08 -2.42 -20.11
CA ALA A 144 6.14 -3.35 -21.23
C ALA A 144 6.27 -4.81 -20.76
N THR A 145 7.08 -5.06 -19.72
CA THR A 145 7.26 -6.38 -19.12
C THR A 145 5.99 -6.91 -18.46
N LEU A 146 5.28 -6.07 -17.70
CA LEU A 146 4.02 -6.46 -17.06
C LEU A 146 2.96 -6.82 -18.10
N THR A 147 2.91 -6.04 -19.19
CA THR A 147 2.01 -6.26 -20.32
C THR A 147 2.31 -7.59 -21.03
N VAL A 148 3.55 -7.82 -21.46
CA VAL A 148 3.90 -9.06 -22.20
C VAL A 148 3.78 -10.32 -21.33
N GLY A 149 4.08 -10.20 -20.04
CA GLY A 149 4.02 -11.33 -19.11
C GLY A 149 2.62 -11.62 -18.57
N SER A 150 1.62 -10.78 -18.87
CA SER A 150 0.32 -10.81 -18.21
C SER A 150 0.45 -10.79 -16.68
N LEU A 151 1.37 -9.98 -16.15
CA LEU A 151 1.79 -9.98 -14.75
C LEU A 151 1.13 -8.89 -13.91
N SER A 152 0.28 -8.04 -14.49
CA SER A 152 -0.41 -6.94 -13.77
C SER A 152 -1.36 -7.42 -12.66
N ASN A 153 -1.73 -8.71 -12.65
CA ASN A 153 -2.45 -9.35 -11.54
C ASN A 153 -1.53 -9.71 -10.37
N VAL A 154 -0.23 -9.95 -10.62
CA VAL A 154 0.77 -10.32 -9.61
C VAL A 154 1.52 -9.10 -9.09
N PHE A 155 1.97 -8.23 -9.99
CA PHE A 155 2.78 -7.07 -9.66
C PHE A 155 2.08 -5.76 -10.04
N THR A 156 2.45 -4.70 -9.33
CA THR A 156 2.14 -3.31 -9.67
C THR A 156 3.37 -2.61 -10.21
N GLN A 157 3.17 -1.40 -10.75
CA GLN A 157 4.26 -0.54 -11.24
C GLN A 157 4.78 0.42 -10.14
N ASP A 158 4.04 0.61 -9.04
CA ASP A 158 4.15 1.82 -8.20
C ASP A 158 4.82 1.61 -6.84
N ILE A 159 6.15 1.49 -6.81
CA ILE A 159 6.92 1.60 -5.55
C ILE A 159 7.21 3.05 -5.20
N GLU A 160 7.34 3.88 -6.22
CA GLU A 160 8.01 5.16 -6.06
C GLU A 160 7.06 6.31 -5.72
N ASP A 161 5.75 6.12 -5.89
CA ASP A 161 4.71 7.08 -5.49
C ASP A 161 4.12 6.79 -4.10
N ILE A 162 4.22 5.55 -3.62
CA ILE A 162 3.67 5.14 -2.32
C ILE A 162 4.65 5.36 -1.16
N LYS A 163 5.98 5.35 -1.38
CA LYS A 163 6.94 5.72 -0.32
C LYS A 163 6.73 7.16 0.18
N ASP A 164 6.29 8.05 -0.70
CA ASP A 164 5.92 9.42 -0.34
C ASP A 164 4.53 9.49 0.33
N PHE A 165 3.60 8.61 -0.03
CA PHE A 165 2.32 8.45 0.67
C PHE A 165 2.50 7.92 2.09
N ASN A 166 3.24 6.82 2.28
CA ASN A 166 3.50 6.25 3.60
C ASN A 166 4.39 7.14 4.47
N ARG A 167 5.32 7.91 3.89
CA ARG A 167 6.09 8.91 4.65
C ARG A 167 5.20 10.06 5.11
N ARG A 168 4.29 10.54 4.26
CA ARG A 168 3.29 11.55 4.64
C ARG A 168 2.31 11.03 5.67
N GLU A 169 1.73 9.85 5.47
CA GLU A 169 0.86 9.23 6.48
C GLU A 169 1.61 9.00 7.78
N GLN A 170 2.83 8.46 7.78
CA GLN A 170 3.63 8.32 9.00
C GLN A 170 3.91 9.65 9.68
N MET A 171 4.14 10.74 8.93
CA MET A 171 4.32 12.10 9.47
C MET A 171 3.01 12.73 9.96
N GLU A 172 1.88 12.44 9.31
CA GLU A 172 0.55 12.97 9.60
C GLU A 172 -0.15 12.21 10.73
N THR A 173 0.17 10.93 10.92
CA THR A 173 -0.34 10.06 11.99
C THR A 173 0.63 9.89 13.16
N MET A 174 1.81 10.52 13.14
CA MET A 174 2.79 10.44 14.24
C MET A 174 2.21 11.10 15.50
N ASN A 175 2.13 10.36 16.60
CA ASN A 175 1.72 10.89 17.90
C ASN A 175 2.94 11.13 18.82
N SER A 176 2.73 11.84 19.94
CA SER A 176 3.79 12.21 20.88
C SER A 176 4.51 11.01 21.51
N GLY A 177 3.86 9.85 21.61
CA GLY A 177 4.47 8.61 22.11
C GLY A 177 5.44 8.00 21.10
N ASP A 178 5.02 7.95 19.83
CA ASP A 178 5.85 7.46 18.72
C ASP A 178 7.08 8.36 18.52
N ALA A 179 6.89 9.68 18.57
CA ALA A 179 7.97 10.66 18.51
C ALA A 179 8.98 10.48 19.66
N GLY A 180 8.50 10.25 20.89
CA GLY A 180 9.34 10.02 22.06
C GLY A 180 10.17 8.73 21.99
N SER A 181 9.65 7.69 21.34
CA SER A 181 10.34 6.40 21.17
C SER A 181 11.43 6.39 20.09
N MET A 182 11.46 7.43 19.25
CA MET A 182 12.36 7.49 18.10
C MET A 182 13.82 7.61 18.53
N LYS A 183 14.69 6.72 18.04
CA LYS A 183 16.12 6.71 18.40
C LYS A 183 16.95 7.61 17.50
N VAL A 184 17.85 8.38 18.11
CA VAL A 184 18.83 9.17 17.39
C VAL A 184 19.95 8.26 16.89
N THR A 185 20.26 8.30 15.60
CA THR A 185 21.27 7.40 15.00
C THR A 185 22.65 8.06 14.82
N PHE A 186 22.84 9.29 15.30
CA PHE A 186 24.06 10.09 15.12
C PHE A 186 24.31 11.08 16.28
N GLY A 187 25.49 11.70 16.31
CA GLY A 187 25.81 12.75 17.29
C GLY A 187 25.98 12.25 18.74
N LYS A 188 25.91 13.18 19.69
CA LYS A 188 26.23 12.99 21.12
C LYS A 188 25.36 11.91 21.80
N TYR A 189 24.09 11.82 21.41
CA TYR A 189 23.09 10.93 22.01
C TYR A 189 22.72 9.74 21.10
N LYS A 190 23.66 9.29 20.26
CA LYS A 190 23.45 8.15 19.37
C LYS A 190 23.02 6.90 20.16
N GLY A 191 21.90 6.31 19.76
CA GLY A 191 21.30 5.11 20.36
C GLY A 191 20.20 5.41 21.39
N GLN A 192 20.09 6.66 21.87
CA GLN A 192 19.06 7.08 22.82
C GLN A 192 17.79 7.55 22.10
N THR A 193 16.66 7.44 22.80
CA THR A 193 15.36 7.90 22.31
C THR A 193 15.17 9.40 22.51
N LEU A 194 14.35 10.06 21.69
CA LEU A 194 14.06 11.48 21.85
C LEU A 194 13.44 11.78 23.23
N GLY A 195 12.65 10.87 23.79
CA GLY A 195 12.08 11.01 25.14
C GLY A 195 13.14 10.92 26.26
N GLU A 196 14.16 10.09 26.11
CA GLU A 196 15.30 10.03 27.05
C GLU A 196 16.17 11.29 26.95
N ILE A 197 16.41 11.76 25.74
CA ILE A 197 17.16 12.98 25.47
C ILE A 197 16.40 14.19 26.02
N PHE A 198 15.08 14.22 25.89
CA PHE A 198 14.25 15.31 26.44
C PHE A 198 14.42 15.50 27.95
N LYS A 199 14.58 14.39 28.69
CA LYS A 199 14.80 14.40 30.14
C LYS A 199 16.23 14.81 30.52
N GLN A 200 17.20 14.61 29.63
CA GLN A 200 18.62 14.83 29.91
C GLN A 200 19.13 16.18 29.38
N ASP A 201 18.74 16.57 28.16
CA ASP A 201 19.24 17.74 27.44
C ASP A 201 18.19 18.23 26.43
N LYS A 202 17.33 19.15 26.90
CA LYS A 202 16.29 19.77 26.06
C LYS A 202 16.88 20.61 24.92
N SER A 203 18.02 21.26 25.14
CA SER A 203 18.70 22.11 24.14
C SER A 203 19.19 21.30 22.94
N TYR A 204 19.55 20.03 23.14
CA TYR A 204 19.90 19.14 22.03
C TYR A 204 18.70 18.82 21.12
N LEU A 205 17.48 18.75 21.67
CA LEU A 205 16.27 18.58 20.86
C LEU A 205 15.92 19.86 20.09
N GLU A 206 16.13 21.03 20.69
CA GLU A 206 15.96 22.32 19.99
C GLU A 206 16.94 22.41 18.80
N TRP A 207 18.18 21.97 19.00
CA TRP A 207 19.15 21.87 17.91
C TRP A 207 18.72 20.83 16.86
N LEU A 208 18.24 19.65 17.26
CA LEU A 208 17.78 18.59 16.35
C LEU A 208 16.61 19.04 15.47
N LYS A 209 15.66 19.80 16.05
CA LYS A 209 14.52 20.38 15.32
C LYS A 209 14.97 21.14 14.08
N ASP A 210 16.01 21.96 14.22
CA ASP A 210 16.46 22.83 13.14
C ASP A 210 17.54 22.17 12.26
N ASN A 211 18.39 21.32 12.84
CA ASN A 211 19.63 20.84 12.20
C ASN A 211 19.61 19.35 11.76
N ALA A 212 18.59 18.56 12.10
CA ALA A 212 18.56 17.15 11.69
C ALA A 212 18.46 16.99 10.16
N LYS A 213 19.22 16.06 9.58
CA LYS A 213 19.18 15.80 8.12
C LYS A 213 17.88 15.16 7.65
N LYS A 214 17.18 14.45 8.54
CA LYS A 214 15.95 13.71 8.25
C LYS A 214 14.73 14.52 8.69
N PRO A 215 13.77 14.81 7.79
CA PRO A 215 12.58 15.61 8.13
C PRO A 215 11.71 14.96 9.22
N GLU A 216 11.66 13.63 9.26
CA GLU A 216 10.95 12.87 10.30
C GLU A 216 11.53 13.19 11.70
N MET A 217 12.85 13.34 11.77
CA MET A 217 13.56 13.61 13.03
C MET A 217 13.42 15.05 13.50
N LYS A 218 13.26 16.00 12.56
CA LYS A 218 12.92 17.38 12.89
C LYS A 218 11.52 17.47 13.51
N GLN A 219 10.55 16.87 12.85
CA GLN A 219 9.15 16.86 13.28
C GLN A 219 8.95 16.13 14.61
N ALA A 220 9.59 14.97 14.79
CA ALA A 220 9.52 14.25 16.05
C ALA A 220 10.19 15.02 17.21
N ALA A 221 11.32 15.69 16.96
CA ALA A 221 11.95 16.56 17.96
C ALA A 221 11.03 17.74 18.32
N GLU A 222 10.39 18.35 17.33
CA GLU A 222 9.38 19.40 17.52
C GLU A 222 8.17 18.92 18.33
N MET A 223 7.62 17.75 18.02
CA MET A 223 6.50 17.15 18.76
C MET A 223 6.85 16.85 20.22
N VAL A 224 8.06 16.35 20.49
CA VAL A 224 8.54 16.07 21.86
C VAL A 224 8.76 17.37 22.64
N LEU A 225 9.24 18.44 21.98
CA LEU A 225 9.39 19.77 22.60
C LEU A 225 8.03 20.43 22.89
N ASN A 226 7.11 20.40 21.92
CA ASN A 226 5.80 21.04 21.98
C ASN A 226 4.79 20.26 22.84
N GLY A 227 5.04 18.98 23.12
CA GLY A 227 4.28 18.17 24.08
C GLY A 227 4.35 18.67 25.54
N THR A 228 5.08 19.77 25.81
CA THR A 228 5.14 20.44 27.11
C THR A 228 4.42 21.79 27.19
N SER A 229 3.88 22.34 26.09
CA SER A 229 3.20 23.64 26.13
C SER A 229 1.76 23.64 26.65
N ASP A 230 1.18 22.49 27.02
CA ASP A 230 -0.21 22.38 27.48
C ASP A 230 -0.39 22.38 29.02
N LYS A 231 0.36 23.25 29.71
CA LYS A 231 0.02 23.68 31.07
C LYS A 231 0.15 25.20 31.20
N GLN A 232 -0.79 25.96 30.64
CA GLN A 232 -1.57 27.06 31.28
C GLN A 232 -2.21 28.04 30.25
N GLU A 233 -3.54 28.15 30.34
CA GLU A 233 -4.48 29.23 29.98
C GLU A 233 -4.76 29.68 28.51
N SER A 234 -5.93 29.20 28.03
CA SER A 234 -6.96 29.77 27.14
C SER A 234 -6.66 30.93 26.13
N SER A 235 -6.87 30.66 24.83
CA SER A 235 -7.99 31.22 24.03
C SER A 235 -8.06 30.74 22.56
N SER A 236 -9.23 30.20 22.19
CA SER A 236 -9.84 30.04 20.83
C SER A 236 -9.11 29.34 19.67
N ARG A 237 -9.28 28.01 19.52
CA ARG A 237 -9.92 27.29 18.37
C ARG A 237 -9.95 25.76 18.61
N PRO A 238 -10.88 25.01 17.97
CA PRO A 238 -11.57 23.86 18.59
C PRO A 238 -10.76 22.56 18.61
N LYS A 239 -10.89 21.80 19.71
CA LYS A 239 -10.36 20.44 19.91
C LYS A 239 -11.03 19.42 18.97
N PRO A 240 -10.33 18.38 18.49
CA PRO A 240 -11.00 17.17 18.03
C PRO A 240 -11.65 16.48 19.25
N GLU A 241 -12.98 16.44 19.25
CA GLU A 241 -13.78 15.86 20.33
C GLU A 241 -13.46 14.37 20.54
N HIS A 242 -13.15 14.00 21.78
CA HIS A 242 -13.26 12.61 22.24
C HIS A 242 -14.74 12.23 22.24
N LYS A 243 -15.28 11.86 21.08
CA LYS A 243 -16.69 11.45 20.97
C LYS A 243 -16.84 10.09 21.64
N SER A 244 -17.47 10.09 22.81
CA SER A 244 -18.01 8.89 23.46
C SER A 244 -18.81 8.06 22.45
N PRO A 245 -18.95 6.74 22.65
CA PRO A 245 -19.60 5.88 21.70
C PRO A 245 -21.02 6.39 21.47
N THR A 246 -21.42 6.49 20.21
CA THR A 246 -22.78 6.94 19.89
C THR A 246 -23.79 5.94 20.46
N LYS A 247 -24.99 6.42 20.80
CA LYS A 247 -26.07 5.56 21.35
C LYS A 247 -26.30 4.31 20.49
N LYS A 248 -26.26 4.47 19.16
CA LYS A 248 -26.38 3.37 18.18
C LYS A 248 -25.26 2.32 18.30
N GLN A 249 -24.05 2.73 18.64
CA GLN A 249 -22.93 1.81 18.83
C GLN A 249 -23.05 1.05 20.14
N LEU A 250 -23.54 1.70 21.21
CA LEU A 250 -23.81 1.02 22.47
C LEU A 250 -24.96 0.01 22.31
N GLU A 251 -26.05 0.40 21.66
CA GLU A 251 -27.17 -0.49 21.33
C GLU A 251 -26.69 -1.69 20.48
N ALA A 252 -25.87 -1.47 19.44
CA ALA A 252 -25.32 -2.56 18.64
C ALA A 252 -24.39 -3.52 19.41
N ILE A 253 -23.63 -3.01 20.38
CA ILE A 253 -22.80 -3.85 21.25
C ILE A 253 -23.70 -4.69 22.18
N GLU A 254 -24.76 -4.11 22.72
CA GLU A 254 -25.70 -4.84 23.60
C GLU A 254 -26.46 -5.93 22.85
N ASP A 255 -26.96 -5.64 21.63
CA ASP A 255 -27.59 -6.64 20.76
C ASP A 255 -26.66 -7.82 20.44
N LEU A 256 -25.37 -7.53 20.19
CA LEU A 256 -24.37 -8.57 19.92
C LEU A 256 -24.04 -9.38 21.17
N PHE A 257 -24.05 -8.77 22.36
CA PHE A 257 -23.88 -9.50 23.61
C PHE A 257 -25.05 -10.44 23.89
N GLU A 258 -26.29 -10.01 23.64
CA GLU A 258 -27.46 -10.87 23.83
C GLU A 258 -27.40 -12.09 22.88
N LYS A 259 -27.06 -11.87 21.61
CA LYS A 259 -26.88 -12.94 20.63
C LYS A 259 -25.74 -13.89 21.01
N LEU A 260 -24.57 -13.36 21.39
CA LEU A 260 -23.44 -14.19 21.82
C LEU A 260 -23.76 -14.99 23.09
N SER A 261 -24.49 -14.40 24.03
CA SER A 261 -24.94 -15.10 25.24
C SER A 261 -25.89 -16.25 24.90
N SER A 262 -26.81 -16.07 23.94
CA SER A 262 -27.71 -17.13 23.50
C SER A 262 -27.00 -18.31 22.80
N VAL A 263 -25.89 -18.05 22.13
CA VAL A 263 -25.16 -19.07 21.33
C VAL A 263 -24.05 -19.76 22.14
N LYS A 264 -23.29 -19.01 22.95
CA LYS A 264 -22.12 -19.52 23.70
C LYS A 264 -22.35 -19.67 25.21
N GLN A 265 -23.53 -19.30 25.72
CA GLN A 265 -23.85 -19.25 27.17
C GLN A 265 -22.86 -18.40 27.99
N THR A 266 -22.12 -17.50 27.34
CA THR A 266 -21.17 -16.59 28.00
C THR A 266 -21.88 -15.35 28.52
N SER A 267 -21.48 -14.88 29.70
CA SER A 267 -22.06 -13.68 30.30
C SER A 267 -21.41 -12.39 29.75
N LYS A 268 -22.16 -11.28 29.78
CA LYS A 268 -21.66 -9.94 29.38
C LYS A 268 -20.39 -9.55 30.13
N GLN A 269 -20.26 -9.91 31.41
CA GLN A 269 -19.11 -9.58 32.23
C GLN A 269 -17.85 -10.36 31.83
N GLU A 270 -18.00 -11.63 31.44
CA GLU A 270 -16.90 -12.45 30.95
C GLU A 270 -16.33 -11.88 29.65
N ILE A 271 -17.20 -11.56 28.67
CA ILE A 271 -16.77 -11.00 27.38
C ILE A 271 -16.06 -9.65 27.56
N LEU A 272 -16.53 -8.80 28.48
CA LEU A 272 -15.86 -7.54 28.81
C LEU A 272 -14.48 -7.76 29.46
N SER A 273 -14.38 -8.74 30.37
CA SER A 273 -13.12 -9.07 31.05
C SER A 273 -12.06 -9.64 30.11
N GLU A 274 -12.43 -10.54 29.20
CA GLU A 274 -11.54 -11.13 28.18
C GLU A 274 -10.98 -10.07 27.24
N ASN A 275 -11.79 -9.06 26.93
CA ASN A 275 -11.41 -7.95 26.08
C ASN A 275 -10.75 -6.79 26.85
N LYS A 276 -10.54 -6.93 28.16
CA LYS A 276 -9.94 -5.93 29.05
C LYS A 276 -10.69 -4.59 29.06
N ILE A 277 -12.02 -4.63 28.88
CA ILE A 277 -12.89 -3.46 28.88
C ILE A 277 -13.57 -3.37 30.24
N LYS A 278 -13.33 -2.28 30.99
CA LYS A 278 -13.93 -2.09 32.31
C LYS A 278 -15.39 -1.62 32.25
N ASP A 279 -15.69 -0.71 31.32
CA ASP A 279 -17.03 -0.19 31.07
C ASP A 279 -17.15 0.23 29.59
N LEU A 280 -18.32 0.03 28.98
CA LEU A 280 -18.59 0.40 27.59
C LEU A 280 -18.48 1.92 27.38
N ASN A 281 -18.81 2.72 28.39
CA ASN A 281 -18.70 4.19 28.34
C ASN A 281 -17.25 4.69 28.35
N SER A 282 -16.29 3.82 28.66
CA SER A 282 -14.86 4.15 28.60
C SER A 282 -14.27 4.05 27.20
N LEU A 283 -15.00 3.49 26.23
CA LEU A 283 -14.58 3.38 24.84
C LEU A 283 -14.77 4.70 24.10
N ASN A 284 -13.94 4.98 23.10
CA ASN A 284 -14.25 6.03 22.12
C ASN A 284 -15.00 5.44 20.90
N THR A 285 -15.51 6.31 20.02
CA THR A 285 -16.29 5.91 18.83
C THR A 285 -15.56 4.89 17.93
N GLU A 286 -14.24 5.02 17.76
CA GLU A 286 -13.45 4.09 16.95
C GLU A 286 -13.23 2.75 17.65
N GLN A 287 -12.95 2.78 18.95
CA GLN A 287 -12.80 1.59 19.79
C GLN A 287 -14.11 0.80 19.84
N ALA A 288 -15.26 1.47 19.97
CA ALA A 288 -16.57 0.86 19.92
C ALA A 288 -16.83 0.20 18.55
N THR A 289 -16.47 0.87 17.43
CA THR A 289 -16.62 0.30 16.09
C THR A 289 -15.75 -0.94 15.88
N ARG A 290 -14.50 -0.91 16.35
CA ARG A 290 -13.60 -2.07 16.30
C ARG A 290 -14.11 -3.22 17.17
N PHE A 291 -14.69 -2.89 18.32
CA PHE A 291 -15.24 -3.88 19.23
C PHE A 291 -16.49 -4.56 18.66
N ILE A 292 -17.40 -3.80 18.04
CA ILE A 292 -18.57 -4.34 17.31
C ILE A 292 -18.13 -5.35 16.24
N LYS A 293 -17.16 -4.98 15.39
CA LYS A 293 -16.64 -5.88 14.35
C LYS A 293 -16.06 -7.17 14.92
N LYS A 294 -15.39 -7.08 16.07
CA LYS A 294 -14.82 -8.25 16.75
C LYS A 294 -15.92 -9.15 17.29
N LEU A 295 -16.90 -8.60 18.02
CA LEU A 295 -18.03 -9.37 18.55
C LEU A 295 -18.85 -10.05 17.45
N GLN A 296 -19.01 -9.38 16.30
CA GLN A 296 -19.70 -9.97 15.17
C GLN A 296 -18.94 -11.14 14.56
N LYS A 297 -17.61 -11.02 14.43
CA LYS A 297 -16.75 -12.15 14.01
C LYS A 297 -16.81 -13.32 14.99
N ASP A 298 -16.81 -13.03 16.30
CA ASP A 298 -16.88 -14.06 17.34
C ASP A 298 -18.25 -14.76 17.36
N LEU A 299 -19.32 -14.05 16.99
CA LEU A 299 -20.66 -14.60 16.81
C LEU A 299 -20.74 -15.47 15.56
N ASP A 300 -20.22 -15.01 14.42
CA ASP A 300 -20.21 -15.77 13.17
C ASP A 300 -19.44 -17.10 13.34
N ALA A 301 -18.30 -17.07 14.05
CA ALA A 301 -17.55 -18.27 14.41
C ALA A 301 -18.36 -19.21 15.32
N ALA A 302 -19.04 -18.67 16.34
CA ALA A 302 -19.86 -19.45 17.26
C ALA A 302 -21.05 -20.15 16.57
N VAL A 303 -21.68 -19.47 15.62
CA VAL A 303 -22.79 -20.02 14.84
C VAL A 303 -22.29 -21.13 13.90
N ALA A 304 -21.12 -20.94 13.28
CA ALA A 304 -20.51 -21.97 12.43
C ALA A 304 -20.16 -23.24 13.22
N ASP A 305 -19.64 -23.11 14.44
CA ASP A 305 -19.32 -24.24 15.31
C ASP A 305 -20.60 -25.02 15.71
N ASN A 306 -21.67 -24.33 16.12
CA ASN A 306 -22.95 -24.97 16.45
C ASN A 306 -23.63 -25.64 15.23
N MET A 307 -23.51 -25.10 14.02
CA MET A 307 -24.03 -25.75 12.80
C MET A 307 -23.25 -27.03 12.45
N THR A 308 -21.98 -27.11 12.84
CA THR A 308 -21.13 -28.28 12.61
C THR A 308 -21.46 -29.41 13.59
N GLU A 309 -21.82 -29.09 14.84
CA GLU A 309 -22.29 -30.07 15.83
C GLU A 309 -23.66 -30.69 15.48
N ILE A 310 -24.61 -29.89 14.99
CA ILE A 310 -25.96 -30.41 14.58
C ILE A 310 -25.85 -31.37 13.38
N ALA A 311 -24.93 -31.10 12.45
CA ALA A 311 -24.68 -31.97 11.29
C ALA A 311 -24.03 -33.31 11.66
N MET A 312 -23.42 -33.43 12.84
CA MET A 312 -22.87 -34.70 13.34
C MET A 312 -23.89 -35.55 14.10
N THR A 313 -24.97 -34.96 14.64
CA THR A 313 -26.02 -35.72 15.34
C THR A 313 -27.05 -36.38 14.42
N ASP A 314 -27.18 -35.95 13.16
CA ASP A 314 -28.13 -36.52 12.19
C ASP A 314 -27.62 -37.81 11.50
N ASN A 315 -26.40 -38.26 11.81
CA ASN A 315 -25.78 -39.44 11.18
C ASN A 315 -25.80 -40.72 12.05
N ASP A 316 -26.39 -40.68 13.25
CA ASP A 316 -26.58 -41.84 14.13
C ASP A 316 -28.06 -42.26 14.17
N LEU A 317 -28.61 -42.71 13.04
CA LEU A 317 -29.80 -43.57 13.01
C LEU A 317 -29.35 -44.99 12.68
N PRO A 318 -29.50 -45.97 13.60
CA PRO A 318 -29.10 -47.34 13.35
C PRO A 318 -30.06 -48.00 12.35
N PHE A 319 -29.51 -48.54 11.27
CA PHE A 319 -30.14 -49.61 10.48
C PHE A 319 -29.99 -50.95 11.20
#